data_AF-A0A965RCN8-F1
#
_entry.id   AF-A0A965RCN8-F1
#
_cell.length_a   1.000
_cell.length_b   1.000
_cell.length_c   1.000
_cell.angle_alpha   90.00
_cell.angle_beta   90.00
_cell.angle_gamma   90.00
#
_symmetry.space_group_name_H-M   'P 1'
#
loop_
_entity.id
_entity.type
_entity.pdbx_description
1 polymer ?
#
loop_
_entity_poly.entity_id
_entity_poly.type
_entity_poly.pdbx_seq_one_letter_code
_entity_poly.pdbx_strand_id
1 'polypeptide(L)'
;MDWFVVFLIAGAAIAVWRIIYNVRNTSKSSEDDWDARMIERLRRSGVDPFKPVDVDFFVAVPTQEKAESIASRLRAEGFETDIRELRDSVDQSWSIHALKTLSLNVHAVREVSSRLRQLAEEAGGRYDGWAPGPGKPIS
;
A
#
# COMPACT_ATOMS: atom_id res chain seq x y z
N MET A 1 30.28 1.94 35.33
CA MET A 1 29.42 1.96 34.14
C MET A 1 29.58 0.60 33.47
N ASP A 2 28.65 -0.32 33.72
CA ASP A 2 28.87 -1.74 33.43
C ASP A 2 28.72 -2.04 31.93
N TRP A 3 29.86 -2.20 31.27
CA TRP A 3 30.00 -2.46 29.84
C TRP A 3 29.19 -3.69 29.38
N PHE A 4 28.96 -4.65 30.26
CA PHE A 4 28.15 -5.85 30.03
C PHE A 4 26.68 -5.54 29.71
N VAL A 5 26.08 -4.52 30.33
CA VAL A 5 24.69 -4.13 30.07
C VAL A 5 24.58 -3.52 28.66
N VAL A 6 25.58 -2.77 28.22
CA VAL A 6 25.63 -2.17 26.88
C VAL A 6 25.70 -3.25 25.79
N PHE A 7 26.53 -4.28 25.98
CA PHE A 7 26.61 -5.39 25.03
C PHE A 7 25.32 -6.23 24.96
N LEU A 8 24.63 -6.43 26.09
CA LEU A 8 23.35 -7.13 26.12
C LEU A 8 22.24 -6.36 25.40
N ILE A 9 22.16 -5.04 25.60
CA ILE A 9 21.18 -4.18 24.90
C ILE A 9 21.47 -4.14 23.40
N ALA A 10 22.74 -4.04 23.01
CA ALA A 10 23.13 -4.04 21.59
C ALA A 10 22.79 -5.39 20.90
N GLY A 11 23.01 -6.52 21.56
CA GLY A 11 22.66 -7.84 21.03
C GLY A 11 21.14 -8.02 20.84
N ALA A 12 20.35 -7.57 21.82
CA ALA A 12 18.88 -7.59 21.73
C ALA A 12 18.36 -6.68 20.60
N ALA A 13 18.94 -5.49 20.43
CA ALA A 13 18.59 -4.56 19.36
C ALA A 13 18.89 -5.15 17.97
N ILE A 14 20.03 -5.84 17.80
CA ILE A 14 20.39 -6.52 16.54
C ILE A 14 19.41 -7.66 16.24
N ALA A 15 19.02 -8.46 17.24
CA ALA A 15 18.06 -9.54 17.05
C ALA A 15 16.67 -9.02 16.65
N VAL A 16 16.17 -7.98 17.34
CA VAL A 16 14.91 -7.32 17.01
C VAL A 16 14.97 -6.69 15.62
N TRP A 17 16.07 -6.01 15.28
CA TRP A 17 16.29 -5.46 13.95
C TRP A 17 16.27 -6.56 12.89
N ARG A 18 16.93 -7.70 13.12
CA ARG A 18 16.98 -8.83 12.19
C ARG A 18 15.60 -9.47 11.98
N ILE A 19 14.81 -9.61 13.03
CA ILE A 19 13.44 -10.15 12.97
C ILE A 19 12.55 -9.20 12.16
N ILE A 20 12.61 -7.89 12.45
CA ILE A 20 11.87 -6.86 11.71
C ILE A 20 12.28 -6.86 10.23
N TYR A 21 13.59 -6.95 9.94
CA TYR A 21 14.08 -6.93 8.55
C TYR A 21 13.66 -8.16 7.75
N ASN A 22 13.67 -9.34 8.37
CA ASN A 22 13.36 -10.59 7.66
C ASN A 22 11.87 -10.72 7.36
N VAL A 23 11.00 -10.26 8.27
CA VAL A 23 9.53 -10.24 8.06
C VAL A 23 9.13 -9.29 6.92
N ARG A 24 9.87 -8.18 6.73
CA ARG A 24 9.61 -7.22 5.64
C ARG A 24 9.97 -7.72 4.24
N ASN A 25 10.70 -8.83 4.11
CA ASN A 25 11.17 -9.33 2.81
C ASN A 25 10.29 -10.46 2.24
N THR A 26 9.53 -11.16 3.07
CA THR A 26 8.75 -12.35 2.63
C THR A 26 7.40 -12.00 1.99
N SER A 27 6.80 -10.85 2.33
CA SER A 27 5.51 -10.42 1.74
C SER A 27 5.65 -9.78 0.35
N LYS A 28 6.85 -9.28 0.00
CA LYS A 28 7.06 -8.56 -1.26
C LYS A 28 6.91 -9.45 -2.50
N SER A 29 7.35 -10.70 -2.46
CA SER A 29 7.38 -11.54 -3.67
C SER A 29 6.00 -11.98 -4.16
N SER A 30 5.06 -12.32 -3.26
CA SER A 30 3.74 -12.80 -3.70
C SER A 30 2.86 -11.69 -4.25
N GLU A 31 2.97 -10.48 -3.70
CA GLU A 31 2.24 -9.30 -4.19
C GLU A 31 2.83 -8.82 -5.52
N ASP A 32 4.15 -8.79 -5.66
CA ASP A 32 4.82 -8.46 -6.93
C ASP A 32 4.41 -9.41 -8.06
N ASP A 33 4.30 -10.71 -7.76
CA ASP A 33 3.82 -11.72 -8.72
C ASP A 33 2.34 -11.54 -9.09
N TRP A 34 1.51 -11.08 -8.15
CA TRP A 34 0.09 -10.82 -8.39
C TRP A 34 -0.11 -9.57 -9.26
N ASP A 35 0.60 -8.48 -8.96
CA ASP A 35 0.58 -7.23 -9.73
C ASP A 35 0.99 -7.48 -11.18
N ALA A 36 2.08 -8.22 -11.39
CA ALA A 36 2.56 -8.58 -12.72
C ALA A 36 1.52 -9.40 -13.50
N ARG A 37 0.88 -10.39 -12.87
CA ARG A 37 -0.18 -11.19 -13.50
C ARG A 37 -1.44 -10.38 -13.80
N MET A 38 -1.79 -9.42 -12.95
CA MET A 38 -2.95 -8.55 -13.14
C MET A 38 -2.74 -7.60 -14.32
N ILE A 39 -1.58 -6.95 -14.38
CA ILE A 39 -1.19 -6.05 -15.48
C ILE A 39 -1.11 -6.82 -16.80
N GLU A 40 -0.56 -8.03 -16.78
CA GLU A 40 -0.49 -8.90 -17.95
C GLU A 40 -1.89 -9.30 -18.46
N ARG A 41 -2.83 -9.57 -17.55
CA ARG A 41 -4.23 -9.82 -17.91
C ARG A 41 -4.91 -8.59 -18.51
N LEU A 42 -4.67 -7.40 -17.97
CA LEU A 42 -5.23 -6.14 -18.48
C LEU A 42 -4.67 -5.79 -19.86
N ARG A 43 -3.38 -6.04 -20.11
CA ARG A 43 -2.79 -5.90 -21.45
C ARG A 43 -3.42 -6.86 -22.45
N ARG A 44 -3.63 -8.12 -22.05
CA ARG A 44 -4.29 -9.12 -22.90
C ARG A 44 -5.76 -8.84 -23.15
N SER A 45 -6.46 -8.12 -22.27
CA SER A 45 -7.84 -7.71 -22.51
C SER A 45 -7.98 -6.52 -23.47
N GLY A 46 -6.90 -6.05 -24.08
CA GLY A 46 -6.93 -4.98 -25.08
C GLY A 46 -6.94 -3.57 -24.50
N VAL A 47 -6.62 -3.42 -23.20
CA VAL A 47 -6.38 -2.09 -22.62
C VAL A 47 -5.10 -1.54 -23.24
N ASP A 48 -5.22 -0.40 -23.92
CA ASP A 48 -4.09 0.29 -24.53
C ASP A 48 -3.08 0.70 -23.44
N PRO A 49 -1.88 0.11 -23.40
CA PRO A 49 -0.88 0.40 -22.38
C PRO A 49 -0.34 1.84 -22.46
N PHE A 50 -0.60 2.54 -23.56
CA PHE A 50 -0.22 3.95 -23.74
C PHE A 50 -1.27 4.91 -23.17
N LYS A 51 -2.47 4.43 -22.83
CA LYS A 51 -3.50 5.27 -22.20
C LYS A 51 -3.34 5.23 -20.68
N PRO A 52 -3.33 6.39 -20.01
CA PRO A 52 -3.44 6.44 -18.57
C PRO A 52 -4.74 5.74 -18.15
N VAL A 53 -4.65 4.88 -17.15
CA VAL A 53 -5.80 4.21 -16.55
C VAL A 53 -5.99 4.67 -15.12
N ASP A 54 -7.25 4.68 -14.70
CA ASP A 54 -7.58 4.93 -13.31
C ASP A 54 -7.35 3.64 -12.52
N VAL A 55 -6.59 3.75 -11.43
CA VAL A 55 -6.29 2.65 -10.51
C VAL A 55 -6.77 3.06 -9.13
N ASP A 56 -7.63 2.24 -8.53
CA ASP A 56 -8.12 2.43 -7.16
C ASP A 56 -7.29 1.57 -6.22
N PHE A 57 -6.67 2.19 -5.22
CA PHE A 57 -5.84 1.54 -4.21
C PHE A 57 -6.57 1.51 -2.88
N PHE A 58 -6.52 0.37 -2.19
CA PHE A 58 -7.24 0.16 -0.93
C PHE A 58 -6.26 0.08 0.25
N VAL A 59 -6.45 0.94 1.24
CA VAL A 59 -5.65 0.96 2.47
C VAL A 59 -6.58 0.90 3.67
N ALA A 60 -6.44 -0.14 4.48
CA ALA A 60 -7.23 -0.34 5.68
C ALA A 60 -6.47 0.14 6.92
N VAL A 61 -7.11 0.93 7.78
CA VAL A 61 -6.53 1.52 8.99
C VAL A 61 -7.47 1.40 10.18
N PRO A 62 -6.94 1.41 11.42
CA PRO A 62 -7.76 1.19 12.63
C PRO A 62 -8.65 2.38 13.00
N THR A 63 -8.29 3.61 12.63
CA THR A 63 -8.95 4.83 13.14
C THR A 63 -9.18 5.87 12.04
N GLN A 64 -10.28 6.61 12.14
CA GLN A 64 -10.63 7.69 11.23
C GLN A 64 -9.54 8.77 11.11
N GLU A 65 -8.95 9.21 12.22
CA GLU A 65 -7.92 10.26 12.22
C GLU A 65 -6.69 9.86 11.38
N LYS A 66 -6.30 8.58 11.46
CA LYS A 66 -5.23 8.03 10.62
C LYS A 66 -5.65 7.94 9.16
N ALA A 67 -6.91 7.58 8.89
CA ALA A 67 -7.47 7.57 7.54
C ALA A 67 -7.42 8.96 6.91
N GLU A 68 -7.85 9.99 7.66
CA GLU A 68 -7.84 11.38 7.22
C GLU A 68 -6.43 11.93 7.03
N SER A 69 -5.49 11.56 7.90
CA SER A 69 -4.07 11.94 7.79
C SER A 69 -3.44 11.37 6.52
N ILE A 70 -3.64 10.06 6.25
CA ILE A 70 -3.16 9.42 5.03
C ILE A 70 -3.86 10.02 3.80
N ALA A 71 -5.18 10.15 3.82
CA ALA A 71 -5.95 10.74 2.72
C ALA A 71 -5.49 12.15 2.38
N SER A 72 -5.22 12.99 3.39
CA SER A 72 -4.69 14.35 3.18
C SER A 72 -3.31 14.35 2.51
N ARG A 73 -2.41 13.43 2.90
CA ARG A 73 -1.10 13.27 2.25
C ARG A 73 -1.25 12.81 0.81
N LEU A 74 -2.12 11.82 0.56
CA LEU A 74 -2.36 11.30 -0.78
C LEU A 74 -3.00 12.35 -1.70
N ARG A 75 -3.93 13.17 -1.19
CA ARG A 75 -4.45 14.31 -1.96
C ARG A 75 -3.37 15.30 -2.36
N ALA A 76 -2.41 15.59 -1.47
CA ALA A 76 -1.26 16.43 -1.81
C ALA A 76 -0.32 15.79 -2.86
N GLU A 77 -0.28 14.45 -2.92
CA GLU A 77 0.44 13.67 -3.93
C GLU A 77 -0.36 13.46 -5.25
N GLY A 78 -1.53 14.11 -5.37
CA GLY A 78 -2.37 14.10 -6.57
C GLY A 78 -3.32 12.91 -6.70
N PHE A 79 -3.61 12.21 -5.60
CA PHE A 79 -4.63 11.17 -5.55
C PHE A 79 -6.01 11.76 -5.22
N GLU A 80 -7.06 11.19 -5.79
CA GLU A 80 -8.42 11.39 -5.28
C GLU A 80 -8.67 10.34 -4.19
N THR A 81 -9.08 10.76 -3.00
CA THR A 81 -9.26 9.80 -1.88
C THR A 81 -10.66 9.86 -1.28
N ASP A 82 -11.28 8.70 -1.12
CA ASP A 82 -12.55 8.46 -0.46
C ASP A 82 -12.34 7.57 0.78
N ILE A 83 -12.93 7.95 1.92
CA ILE A 83 -12.77 7.23 3.19
C ILE A 83 -14.09 6.54 3.51
N ARG A 84 -14.05 5.23 3.71
CA ARG A 84 -15.22 4.39 4.00
C ARG A 84 -15.06 3.64 5.30
N GLU A 85 -16.12 3.57 6.08
CA GLU A 85 -16.16 2.74 7.28
C GLU A 85 -16.42 1.27 6.89
N LEU A 86 -15.52 0.38 7.29
CA LEU A 86 -15.64 -1.07 7.19
C LEU A 86 -16.32 -1.59 8.46
N ARG A 87 -17.65 -1.66 8.45
CA ARG A 87 -18.45 -2.14 9.59
C ARG A 87 -18.15 -3.60 9.99
N ASP A 88 -17.60 -4.39 9.08
CA ASP A 88 -17.31 -5.82 9.28
C ASP A 88 -15.89 -6.08 9.79
N SER A 89 -15.05 -5.05 9.95
CA SER A 89 -13.65 -5.19 10.38
C SER A 89 -13.45 -4.56 11.76
N VAL A 90 -13.16 -5.40 12.76
CA VAL A 90 -12.95 -4.96 14.16
C VAL A 90 -11.57 -4.33 14.35
N ASP A 91 -10.55 -4.79 13.64
CA ASP A 91 -9.17 -4.32 13.80
C ASP A 91 -8.83 -3.15 12.85
N GLN A 92 -9.52 -3.05 11.70
CA GLN A 92 -9.28 -2.04 10.67
C GLN A 92 -10.60 -1.52 10.10
N SER A 93 -11.32 -0.76 10.91
CA SER A 93 -12.68 -0.30 10.63
C SER A 93 -12.76 0.82 9.58
N TRP A 94 -11.64 1.25 9.00
CA TRP A 94 -11.61 2.33 8.02
C TRP A 94 -10.83 1.91 6.77
N SER A 95 -11.46 2.02 5.60
CA SER A 95 -10.85 1.83 4.29
C SER A 95 -10.65 3.18 3.60
N ILE A 96 -9.48 3.38 3.05
CA ILE A 96 -9.15 4.52 2.19
C ILE A 96 -9.07 3.98 0.77
N HIS A 97 -9.92 4.51 -0.09
CA HIS A 97 -9.90 4.31 -1.52
C HIS A 97 -9.11 5.47 -2.11
N ALA A 98 -7.95 5.19 -2.69
CA ALA A 98 -7.10 6.19 -3.31
C ALA A 98 -7.05 5.95 -4.81
N LEU A 99 -7.74 6.79 -5.56
CA LEU A 99 -7.80 6.74 -7.02
C LEU A 99 -6.66 7.59 -7.60
N LYS A 100 -5.91 7.00 -8.53
CA LYS A 100 -4.89 7.71 -9.31
C LYS A 100 -4.88 7.26 -10.75
N THR A 101 -4.81 8.23 -11.64
CA THR A 101 -4.59 7.98 -13.06
C THR A 101 -3.09 7.78 -13.30
N LEU A 102 -2.69 6.60 -13.76
CA LEU A 102 -1.30 6.27 -14.09
C LEU A 102 -1.20 5.40 -15.34
N SER A 103 -0.06 5.43 -16.01
CA SER A 103 0.22 4.51 -17.12
C SER A 103 0.36 3.08 -16.59
N LEU A 104 -0.31 2.12 -17.23
CA LEU A 104 -0.38 0.70 -16.84
C LEU A 104 0.96 -0.03 -17.08
N ASN A 105 1.96 0.39 -16.32
CA ASN A 105 3.29 -0.19 -16.29
C ASN A 105 3.57 -0.74 -14.87
N VAL A 106 4.25 -1.89 -14.83
CA VAL A 106 4.53 -2.62 -13.58
C VAL A 106 5.33 -1.76 -12.60
N HIS A 107 6.25 -0.92 -13.09
CA HIS A 107 7.07 -0.08 -12.24
C HIS A 107 6.26 0.99 -11.50
N ALA A 108 5.35 1.68 -12.19
CA ALA A 108 4.52 2.75 -11.65
C ALA A 108 3.52 2.23 -10.63
N VAL A 109 2.84 1.11 -10.93
CA VAL A 109 1.94 0.47 -9.96
C VAL A 109 2.73 0.03 -8.72
N ARG A 110 3.89 -0.62 -8.90
CA ARG A 110 4.71 -1.07 -7.77
C ARG A 110 5.25 0.06 -6.92
N GLU A 111 5.65 1.17 -7.53
CA GLU A 111 6.11 2.36 -6.80
C GLU A 111 4.99 2.91 -5.91
N VAL A 112 3.78 3.06 -6.46
CA VAL A 112 2.61 3.52 -5.71
C VAL A 112 2.22 2.51 -4.62
N SER A 113 2.14 1.22 -4.93
CA SER A 113 1.82 0.18 -3.95
C SER A 113 2.84 0.10 -2.82
N SER A 114 4.14 0.23 -3.13
CA SER A 114 5.20 0.27 -2.11
C SER A 114 5.07 1.50 -1.21
N ARG A 115 4.77 2.67 -1.79
CA ARG A 115 4.56 3.91 -1.05
C ARG A 115 3.35 3.82 -0.13
N LEU A 116 2.23 3.31 -0.63
CA LEU A 116 1.00 3.14 0.15
C LEU A 116 1.16 2.10 1.26
N ARG A 117 1.86 1.00 0.99
CA ARG A 117 2.18 0.00 2.01
C ARG A 117 2.99 0.61 3.15
N GLN A 118 4.00 1.41 2.84
CA GLN A 118 4.77 2.11 3.87
C GLN A 118 3.90 3.07 4.70
N LEU A 119 3.03 3.86 4.05
CA LEU A 119 2.11 4.77 4.74
C LEU A 119 1.12 4.01 5.64
N ALA A 120 0.62 2.86 5.17
CA ALA A 120 -0.25 2.00 5.95
C ALA A 120 0.47 1.41 7.18
N GLU A 121 1.69 0.87 6.99
CA GLU A 121 2.53 0.34 8.07
C GLU A 121 2.82 1.41 9.13
N GLU A 122 3.16 2.63 8.73
CA GLU A 122 3.42 3.76 9.64
C GLU A 122 2.18 4.12 10.48
N ALA A 123 0.99 3.94 9.92
CA ALA A 123 -0.28 4.13 10.62
C ALA A 123 -0.74 2.88 11.41
N GLY A 124 -0.05 1.75 11.34
CA GLY A 124 -0.50 0.48 11.90
C GLY A 124 -1.75 -0.09 11.18
N GLY A 125 -1.94 0.30 9.93
CA GLY A 125 -2.90 -0.29 9.00
C GLY A 125 -2.25 -1.32 8.08
N ARG A 126 -2.98 -1.76 7.06
CA ARG A 126 -2.47 -2.64 6.01
C ARG A 126 -2.94 -2.19 4.63
N TYR A 127 -2.12 -2.47 3.63
CA TYR A 127 -2.48 -2.29 2.23
C TYR A 127 -3.19 -3.55 1.73
N ASP A 128 -4.38 -3.39 1.16
CA ASP A 128 -5.25 -4.51 0.78
C ASP A 128 -5.08 -4.90 -0.69
N GLY A 129 -4.48 -4.01 -1.49
CA GLY A 129 -4.28 -4.20 -2.92
C GLY A 129 -4.81 -3.05 -3.74
N TRP A 130 -4.94 -3.29 -5.03
CA TRP A 130 -5.51 -2.34 -5.98
C TRP A 130 -6.45 -3.04 -6.94
N ALA A 131 -7.36 -2.27 -7.52
CA ALA A 131 -8.21 -2.70 -8.60
C ALA A 131 -8.15 -1.69 -9.75
N PRO A 132 -8.44 -2.10 -10.99
CA PRO A 132 -8.79 -1.16 -12.03
C PRO A 132 -9.92 -0.28 -11.47
N GLY A 133 -9.72 1.04 -11.48
CA GLY A 133 -10.76 1.98 -11.10
C GLY A 133 -11.99 1.78 -12.00
N PRO A 134 -13.15 2.37 -11.64
CA PRO A 134 -14.40 2.20 -12.39
C PRO A 134 -14.33 2.58 -13.88
N GLY A 135 -13.20 3.10 -14.36
CA GLY A 135 -12.99 3.64 -15.69
C GLY A 135 -13.79 4.92 -15.78
N LYS A 136 -13.15 6.04 -16.12
CA LYS A 136 -13.92 7.22 -16.52
C LYS A 136 -14.88 6.77 -17.64
N PRO A 137 -16.21 6.95 -17.50
CA PRO A 137 -17.13 6.58 -18.57
C PRO A 137 -16.68 7.33 -19.82
N ILE A 138 -16.40 6.57 -20.88
CA ILE A 138 -16.17 7.11 -22.21
C ILE A 138 -17.41 7.94 -22.56
N SER A 139 -17.28 9.26 -22.47
CA SER A 139 -18.30 10.21 -22.93
C SER A 139 -18.17 10.38 -24.43
#